data_AF-A0A535NG72-F1
#
_entry.id   AF-A0A535NG72-F1
#
_cell.length_a   1.000
_cell.length_b   1.000
_cell.length_c   1.000
_cell.angle_alpha   90.00
_cell.angle_beta   90.00
_cell.angle_gamma   90.00
#
_symmetry.space_group_name_H-M   'P 1'
#
loop_
_entity.id
_entity.type
_entity.pdbx_description
1 polymer ?
#
loop_
_entity_poly.entity_id
_entity_poly.type
_entity_poly.pdbx_seq_one_letter_code
_entity_poly.pdbx_strand_id
1 'polypeptide(L)' 'GTGCTFSAAITAALAAGLDLARAVAEARDYVSRALASAPALGHGHGPLNHFPAMPVAHARR' A
#
# COMPACT_ATOMS: atom_id res chain seq x y z
N GLY A 1 6.10 -6.94 7.67
CA GLY A 1 5.60 -5.60 7.31
C GLY A 1 4.22 -5.61 6.66
N THR A 2 3.92 -6.60 5.82
CA THR A 2 2.74 -6.63 4.95
C THR A 2 1.40 -6.34 5.63
N GLY A 3 1.11 -7.00 6.75
CA GLY A 3 -0.15 -6.79 7.48
C GLY A 3 -0.29 -5.37 8.04
N CYS A 4 0.73 -4.88 8.74
CA CYS A 4 0.74 -3.52 9.28
C CYS A 4 0.59 -2.47 8.17
N THR A 5 1.26 -2.67 7.04
CA THR A 5 1.16 -1.80 5.88
C THR A 5 -0.23 -1.85 5.24
N PHE A 6 -0.83 -3.02 5.13
CA PHE A 6 -2.19 -3.18 4.62
C PHE A 6 -3.21 -2.46 5.50
N SER A 7 -3.15 -2.69 6.81
CA SER A 7 -4.02 -2.00 7.78
C SER A 7 -3.82 -0.48 7.74
N ALA A 8 -2.58 0.00 7.70
CA ALA A 8 -2.29 1.43 7.60
C ALA A 8 -2.82 2.05 6.30
N ALA A 9 -2.70 1.35 5.17
CA ALA A 9 -3.23 1.81 3.89
C ALA A 9 -4.78 1.88 3.89
N ILE A 10 -5.46 0.91 4.52
CA ILE A 10 -6.91 0.97 4.72
C ILE A 10 -7.28 2.20 5.55
N THR A 11 -6.61 2.40 6.69
CA THR A 11 -6.87 3.55 7.57
C THR A 11 -6.68 4.88 6.82
N ALA A 12 -5.61 5.01 6.04
CA ALA A 12 -5.36 6.22 5.25
C ALA A 12 -6.44 6.45 4.18
N ALA A 13 -6.85 5.41 3.47
CA ALA A 13 -7.90 5.50 2.46
C ALA A 13 -9.28 5.87 3.06
N LEU A 14 -9.62 5.29 4.21
CA LEU A 14 -10.82 5.67 4.97
C LEU A 14 -10.76 7.12 5.43
N ALA A 15 -9.61 7.56 5.95
CA ALA A 15 -9.39 8.96 6.35
C ALA A 15 -9.48 9.93 5.17
N ALA A 16 -9.16 9.47 3.95
CA ALA A 16 -9.34 10.22 2.71
C ALA A 16 -10.79 10.19 2.18
N GLY A 17 -11.73 9.58 2.91
CA GLY A 17 -13.17 9.59 2.60
C GLY A 17 -13.63 8.48 1.64
N LEU A 18 -12.81 7.47 1.39
CA LEU A 18 -13.26 6.29 0.64
C LEU A 18 -14.19 5.43 1.51
N ASP A 19 -15.17 4.79 0.89
CA ASP A 19 -15.93 3.73 1.56
C ASP A 19 -15.04 2.52 1.87
N LEU A 20 -15.50 1.64 2.76
CA LEU A 20 -14.70 0.50 3.22
C LEU A 20 -14.28 -0.44 2.09
N ALA A 21 -15.17 -0.74 1.15
CA ALA A 21 -14.87 -1.67 0.06
C ALA A 21 -13.79 -1.08 -0.87
N ARG A 22 -13.90 0.21 -1.20
CA ARG A 22 -12.89 0.95 -1.95
C ARG A 22 -11.58 1.06 -1.19
N ALA A 23 -11.61 1.40 0.10
CA ALA A 23 -10.41 1.51 0.92
C ALA A 23 -9.62 0.19 0.99
N VAL A 24 -10.31 -0.95 1.15
CA VAL A 24 -9.69 -2.28 1.14
C VAL A 24 -9.11 -2.61 -0.25
N ALA A 25 -9.83 -2.28 -1.33
CA ALA A 25 -9.34 -2.50 -2.68
C ALA A 25 -8.07 -1.68 -2.99
N GLU A 26 -8.06 -0.39 -2.64
CA GLU A 26 -6.88 0.48 -2.81
C GLU A 26 -5.70 0.01 -1.97
N ALA A 27 -5.94 -0.37 -0.70
CA ALA A 27 -4.88 -0.90 0.17
C ALA A 27 -4.26 -2.19 -0.37
N ARG A 28 -5.06 -3.06 -1.00
CA ARG A 28 -4.58 -4.30 -1.62
C ARG A 28 -3.69 -4.01 -2.82
N ASP A 29 -4.09 -3.06 -3.68
CA ASP A 29 -3.28 -2.63 -4.82
C ASP A 29 -1.95 -2.01 -4.34
N TYR A 30 -2.00 -1.10 -3.37
CA TYR A 30 -0.82 -0.48 -2.76
C TYR A 30 0.17 -1.53 -2.23
N VAL A 31 -0.30 -2.48 -1.41
CA VAL A 31 0.58 -3.53 -0.85
C VAL A 31 1.12 -4.45 -1.93
N SER A 32 0.34 -4.77 -2.96
CA SER A 32 0.81 -5.62 -4.07
C SER A 32 1.96 -4.95 -4.81
N ARG A 33 1.88 -3.64 -5.06
CA ARG A 33 2.97 -2.85 -5.68
C ARG A 33 4.17 -2.70 -4.76
N ALA A 34 3.94 -2.51 -3.47
CA ALA A 34 4.98 -2.43 -2.45
C ALA A 34 5.81 -3.71 -2.37
N LEU A 35 5.15 -4.87 -2.48
CA LEU A 35 5.81 -6.17 -2.55
C LEU A 35 6.55 -6.37 -3.88
N ALA A 36 5.93 -5.99 -5.01
CA ALA A 36 6.54 -6.12 -6.34
C ALA A 36 7.80 -5.25 -6.52
N SER A 37 7.87 -4.11 -5.81
CA SER A 37 9.01 -3.19 -5.84
C SER A 37 9.90 -3.29 -4.60
N ALA A 38 9.76 -4.37 -3.81
CA ALA A 38 10.51 -4.55 -2.57
C ALA A 38 12.03 -4.53 -2.82
N PRO A 39 12.82 -3.80 -2.01
CA PRO A 39 14.26 -3.77 -2.17
C PRO A 39 14.87 -5.10 -1.71
N ALA A 40 15.93 -5.54 -2.40
CA ALA A 40 16.67 -6.76 -2.05
C ALA A 40 17.63 -6.52 -0.87
N LEU A 41 17.07 -6.28 0.32
CA LEU A 41 17.83 -6.03 1.55
C LEU A 41 17.88 -7.28 2.45
N GLY A 42 19.09 -7.64 2.87
CA GLY A 42 19.33 -8.78 3.75
C GLY A 42 19.37 -10.13 3.02
N HIS A 43 19.39 -11.21 3.80
CA HIS A 43 19.55 -12.59 3.31
C HIS A 43 18.26 -13.45 3.48
N GLY A 44 17.10 -12.81 3.67
CA GLY A 44 15.82 -13.47 3.95
C GLY A 44 14.63 -12.70 3.39
N HIS A 45 13.48 -12.75 4.05
CA HIS A 45 12.31 -11.96 3.66
C HIS A 45 12.50 -10.48 4.03
N GLY A 46 13.04 -9.73 3.08
CA GLY A 46 13.27 -8.29 3.20
C GLY A 46 11.98 -7.48 3.39
N PRO A 47 12.11 -6.20 3.78
CA PRO A 47 10.97 -5.30 3.89
C PRO A 47 10.32 -5.05 2.53
N LEU A 48 9.02 -4.73 2.52
CA LEU A 48 8.36 -4.17 1.35
C LEU A 48 8.80 -2.73 1.09
N ASN A 49 8.60 -2.24 -0.13
CA ASN A 49 8.80 -0.83 -0.45
C ASN A 49 7.59 0.01 -0.03
N HIS A 50 7.74 0.88 0.97
CA HIS A 50 6.66 1.79 1.41
C HIS A 50 6.36 2.94 0.43
N PHE A 51 7.18 3.11 -0.60
CA PHE A 51 7.00 4.15 -1.62
C PHE A 51 6.90 3.51 -3.02
N PRO A 52 5.90 2.63 -3.26
CA PRO A 52 5.69 2.09 -4.58
C PRO A 52 5.19 3.19 -5.52
N ALA A 53 5.46 3.03 -6.82
CA ALA A 53 4.86 3.89 -7.83
C ALA A 53 3.33 3.75 -7.79
N MET A 54 2.63 4.84 -7.46
CA MET A 54 1.18 4.90 -7.44
C MET A 54 0.64 5.53 -8.73
N PRO A 55 -0.43 4.98 -9.33
CA PRO A 55 -1.07 5.61 -10.48
C PRO A 55 -1.53 7.01 -10.13
N VAL A 56 -1.44 7.93 -11.10
CA VAL A 56 -1.75 9.36 -10.94
C VAL A 56 -3.18 9.63 -10.44
N ALA A 57 -4.08 8.63 -10.52
CA ALA A 57 -5.42 8.68 -9.96
C ALA A 57 -5.48 8.88 -8.42
N HIS A 58 -4.38 8.65 -7.70
CA HIS A 58 -4.27 8.89 -6.25
C HIS A 58 -3.98 10.35 -5.88
N ALA A 59 -3.57 11.20 -6.84
CA ALA A 59 -3.50 12.64 -6.64
C ALA A 59 -4.91 13.21 -6.79
N ARG A 60 -5.76 13.07 -5.76
CA ARG A 60 -7.03 13.79 -5.75
C ARG A 60 -6.78 15.27 -5.47
N ARG A 61 -7.55 16.07 -6.21
CA ARG A 61 -7.79 17.51 -6.06
C ARG A 61 -8.02 17.92 -4.61
#